data_AF-A0A9E5P065-F1
#
_entry.id   AF-A0A9E5P065-F1
#
_cell.length_a   1.000
_cell.length_b   1.000
_cell.length_c   1.000
_cell.angle_alpha   90.00
_cell.angle_beta   90.00
_cell.angle_gamma   90.00
#
_symmetry.space_group_name_H-M   'P 1'
#
loop_
_entity.id
_entity.type
_entity.pdbx_description
1 polymer ?
#
loop_
_entity_poly.entity_id
_entity_poly.type
_entity_poly.pdbx_seq_one_letter_code
_entity_poly.pdbx_strand_id
1 'polypeptide(L)' 'VHVVMTVQTLWGYAQMYVYDTGRDLLDIGVVPLDNMLPETALMKLGWVLGHTDDRAEVMRRMR' A
#
# COMPACT_ATOMS: atom_id res chain seq x y z
N VAL A 1 -6.84 -11.43 -1.42
CA VAL A 1 -5.46 -11.00 -1.72
C VAL A 1 -5.40 -9.48 -1.63
N HIS A 2 -4.40 -8.94 -0.93
CA HIS A 2 -4.22 -7.49 -0.73
C HIS A 2 -2.94 -7.05 -1.44
N VAL A 3 -3.02 -5.97 -2.20
CA VAL A 3 -1.88 -5.43 -2.96
C VAL A 3 -1.69 -3.98 -2.57
N VAL A 4 -0.51 -3.67 -2.04
CA VAL A 4 -0.11 -2.34 -1.57
C VAL A 4 1.19 -1.93 -2.25
N MET A 5 1.44 -0.63 -2.39
CA MET A 5 2.59 -0.08 -3.09
C MET A 5 3.44 0.81 -2.18
N THR A 6 4.75 0.55 -2.17
CA THR A 6 5.80 1.42 -1.63
C THR A 6 6.82 1.72 -2.72
N VAL A 7 7.71 2.67 -2.48
CA VAL A 7 8.82 2.98 -3.38
C VAL A 7 10.09 2.20 -3.00
N GLN A 8 10.89 1.80 -3.99
CA GLN A 8 12.22 1.20 -3.74
C GLN A 8 13.21 2.22 -3.18
N THR A 9 13.06 3.50 -3.55
CA THR A 9 13.84 4.60 -3.01
C THR A 9 13.36 4.93 -1.59
N LEU A 10 14.21 4.73 -0.58
CA LEU A 10 13.83 4.89 0.83
C LEU A 10 13.29 6.29 1.18
N TRP A 11 13.82 7.31 0.51
CA TRP A 11 13.42 8.70 0.72
C TRP A 11 12.48 9.15 -0.40
N GLY A 12 11.17 8.99 -0.19
CA GLY A 12 10.18 9.33 -1.20
C GLY A 12 8.74 9.18 -0.71
N TYR A 13 7.81 9.40 -1.64
CA TYR A 13 6.37 9.26 -1.44
C TYR A 13 5.77 8.54 -2.66
N ALA A 14 4.94 7.53 -2.42
CA ALA A 14 4.26 6.74 -3.44
C ALA A 14 3.09 7.52 -4.09
N GLN A 15 3.41 8.62 -4.78
CA GLN A 15 2.43 9.48 -5.46
C GLN A 15 1.97 8.85 -6.79
N MET A 16 1.04 7.91 -6.73
CA MET A 16 0.56 7.18 -7.92
C MET A 16 -0.34 8.01 -8.86
N TYR A 17 -0.67 9.26 -8.52
CA TYR A 17 -1.53 10.13 -9.34
C TYR A 17 -0.80 10.87 -10.48
N VAL A 18 0.54 10.83 -10.54
CA VAL A 18 1.32 11.65 -11.49
C VAL A 18 1.39 11.01 -12.87
N TYR A 19 1.82 9.76 -12.94
CA TYR A 19 2.04 9.03 -14.19
C TYR A 19 0.88 8.10 -14.52
N ASP A 20 0.64 7.86 -15.82
CA ASP A 20 -0.42 6.95 -16.29
C ASP A 20 -0.30 5.56 -15.66
N THR A 21 0.90 5.01 -15.61
CA THR A 21 1.16 3.70 -14.99
C THR A 21 0.76 3.65 -13.52
N GLY A 22 0.90 4.75 -12.78
CA GLY A 22 0.44 4.84 -11.39
C GLY A 22 -1.09 4.84 -11.29
N ARG A 23 -1.76 5.55 -12.20
CA ARG A 23 -3.22 5.60 -12.31
C ARG A 23 -3.80 4.23 -12.71
N ASP A 24 -3.17 3.55 -13.67
CA ASP A 24 -3.56 2.20 -14.09
C ASP A 24 -3.52 1.22 -12.90
N LEU A 25 -2.49 1.32 -12.05
CA LEU A 25 -2.36 0.50 -10.86
C LEU A 25 -3.44 0.82 -9.80
N LEU A 26 -3.81 2.10 -9.64
CA LEU A 26 -4.92 2.51 -8.78
C LEU A 26 -6.25 1.92 -9.29
N ASP A 27 -6.49 1.94 -10.60
CA ASP A 27 -7.72 1.45 -11.23
C ASP A 27 -7.91 -0.06 -11.04
N ILE A 28 -6.82 -0.84 -11.01
CA ILE A 28 -6.86 -2.28 -10.67
C ILE A 28 -6.87 -2.55 -9.15
N GLY A 29 -6.87 -1.51 -8.32
CA GLY A 29 -7.06 -1.60 -6.87
C GLY A 29 -5.79 -1.75 -6.03
N VAL A 30 -4.62 -1.35 -6.55
CA VAL A 30 -3.40 -1.21 -5.75
C VAL A 30 -3.51 0.02 -4.86
N VAL A 31 -3.11 -0.11 -3.59
CA VAL A 31 -3.19 0.99 -2.62
C VAL A 31 -1.78 1.55 -2.32
N PRO A 32 -1.51 2.83 -2.60
CA PRO A 32 -0.25 3.46 -2.20
C PRO A 32 -0.18 3.60 -0.68
N LEU A 33 1.03 3.41 -0.14
CA LEU A 33 1.33 3.57 1.29
C LEU A 33 2.18 4.81 1.56
N ASP A 34 1.94 5.89 0.82
CA ASP A 34 2.52 7.21 1.07
C ASP A 34 4.05 7.16 1.23
N ASN A 35 4.58 7.54 2.40
CA ASN A 35 6.00 7.52 2.74
C ASN A 35 6.40 6.33 3.64
N MET A 36 5.62 5.26 3.69
CA MET A 36 5.94 4.07 4.49
C MET A 36 7.13 3.31 3.88
N LEU A 37 8.10 2.96 4.74
CA LEU A 37 9.23 2.13 4.31
C LEU A 37 8.75 0.73 3.88
N PRO A 38 9.35 0.12 2.83
CA PRO A 38 8.95 -1.20 2.34
C PRO A 38 8.92 -2.29 3.42
N GLU A 39 9.92 -2.30 4.31
CA GLU A 39 10.04 -3.28 5.39
C GLU A 39 8.94 -3.07 6.46
N THR A 40 8.62 -1.81 6.77
CA THR A 40 7.52 -1.47 7.68
C THR A 40 6.17 -1.84 7.08
N ALA A 41 5.97 -1.60 5.79
CA ALA A 41 4.75 -1.98 5.08
C ALA A 41 4.51 -3.49 5.13
N LEU A 42 5.57 -4.29 4.91
CA LEU A 42 5.50 -5.75 5.01
C LEU A 42 5.09 -6.21 6.41
N MET A 43 5.76 -5.68 7.45
CA MET A 43 5.44 -6.05 8.85
C MET A 43 4.05 -5.58 9.27
N LYS A 44 3.66 -4.35 8.90
CA LYS A 44 2.32 -3.79 9.18
C LYS A 44 1.23 -4.63 8.52
N LEU A 45 1.40 -5.02 7.25
CA LEU A 45 0.44 -5.87 6.56
C LEU A 45 0.32 -7.24 7.23
N GLY A 46 1.44 -7.88 7.59
CA GLY A 46 1.42 -9.14 8.34
C GLY A 46 0.69 -9.01 9.69
N TRP A 47 0.94 -7.93 10.43
CA TRP A 47 0.25 -7.67 11.70
C TRP A 47 -1.25 -7.43 11.51
N VAL A 48 -1.65 -6.62 10.52
CA VAL A 48 -3.06 -6.32 10.23
C VAL A 48 -3.82 -7.58 9.86
N LEU A 49 -3.25 -8.43 9.00
CA LEU A 49 -3.85 -9.70 8.59
C LEU A 49 -3.97 -10.70 9.76
N GLY A 50 -3.15 -10.56 10.80
CA GLY A 50 -3.31 -11.33 12.04
C GLY A 50 -4.52 -10.90 12.88
N HIS A 51 -5.13 -9.74 12.60
CA HIS A 51 -6.24 -9.19 13.38
C HIS A 51 -7.57 -9.11 12.61
N THR A 52 -7.55 -9.11 11.28
CA THR A 52 -8.75 -9.03 10.43
C THR A 52 -8.46 -9.52 9.02
N ASP A 53 -9.45 -10.15 8.40
CA ASP A 53 -9.47 -10.56 6.99
C ASP A 53 -10.44 -9.73 6.15
N ASP A 54 -11.21 -8.81 6.77
CA ASP A 54 -12.08 -7.89 6.05
C ASP A 54 -11.26 -6.90 5.23
N ARG A 55 -11.50 -6.89 3.91
CA ARG A 55 -10.70 -6.09 2.98
C ARG A 55 -10.80 -4.60 3.24
N ALA A 56 -11.97 -4.09 3.59
CA ALA A 56 -12.15 -2.67 3.85
C ALA A 56 -11.39 -2.25 5.12
N GLU A 57 -11.45 -3.08 6.17
CA GLU A 57 -10.72 -2.86 7.40
C GLU A 57 -9.20 -2.97 7.23
N VAL A 58 -8.71 -3.99 6.49
CA VAL A 58 -7.28 -4.13 6.20
C VAL A 58 -6.76 -2.88 5.52
N MET A 59 -7.45 -2.38 4.50
CA MET A 59 -7.04 -1.17 3.76
C MET A 59 -7.12 0.10 4.62
N ARG A 60 -8.14 0.20 5.49
CA ARG A 60 -8.28 1.30 6.46
C ARG A 60 -7.11 1.32 7.45
N ARG A 61 -6.68 0.16 7.94
CA ARG A 61 -5.55 0.05 8.88
C ARG A 61 -4.20 0.25 8.19
N MET A 62 -4.09 -0.03 6.89
CA MET A 62 -2.84 0.13 6.14
C MET A 62 -2.54 1.58 5.74
N ARG A 63 -3.57 2.39 5.45
CA ARG A 63 -3.46 3.85 5.38
C ARG A 63 -3.01 4.46 6.72
#